data_AF-A0A2S3WS05-F1
#
_entry.id   AF-A0A2S3WS05-F1
#
_cell.length_a   1.000
_cell.length_b   1.000
_cell.length_c   1.000
_cell.angle_alpha   90.00
_cell.angle_beta   90.00
_cell.angle_gamma   90.00
#
_symmetry.space_group_name_H-M   'P 1'
#
loop_
_entity.id
_entity.type
_entity.pdbx_description
1 polymer ?
#
loop_
_entity_poly.entity_id
_entity_poly.type
_entity_poly.pdbx_seq_one_letter_code
_entity_poly.pdbx_strand_id
1 'polypeptide(L)'
;MLTEPRRRAYLSAMQVVHWLPRAELPFAAPSRPELLLPVAPVEDIDFEVRPASATNETPVIPQARTGERPKIEIPRPGSVPKPAVKPAEAQEPAAPRPVPVPPPRFSLQLLRAGSCLLLVELATGQPFQSRDPSYLLLKDMLRAAGLPDAPQIIGEPVRWPLLVRGNMDQGPEAARDFVQGFVQARLEDAPCTCLWLVGLPALRFAANADAEAYYQTLTLDSLGDAWALPGLELLMDEPQRKADVWKAMRQLMARWKSVE
;
A
#
# COMPACT_ATOMS: atom_id res chain seq x y z
N MET A 1 -28.91 5.26 36.71
CA MET A 1 -28.41 4.43 35.58
C MET A 1 -28.70 5.17 34.29
N LEU A 2 -27.79 5.18 33.30
CA LEU A 2 -28.05 5.80 32.00
C LEU A 2 -29.15 5.02 31.25
N THR A 3 -30.03 5.72 30.54
CA THR A 3 -30.94 5.08 29.58
C THR A 3 -30.13 4.48 28.43
N GLU A 4 -30.61 3.42 27.80
CA GLU A 4 -29.86 2.69 26.76
C GLU A 4 -29.44 3.58 25.56
N PRO A 5 -30.27 4.52 25.05
CA PRO A 5 -29.83 5.48 24.03
C PRO A 5 -28.65 6.35 24.50
N ARG A 6 -28.70 6.82 25.76
CA ARG A 6 -27.66 7.67 26.36
C ARG A 6 -26.35 6.92 26.56
N ARG A 7 -26.44 5.64 26.94
CA ARG A 7 -25.29 4.75 27.05
C ARG A 7 -24.63 4.52 25.68
N ARG A 8 -25.40 4.28 24.62
CA ARG A 8 -24.89 4.09 23.25
C ARG A 8 -24.21 5.35 22.71
N ALA A 9 -24.84 6.52 22.90
CA ALA A 9 -24.25 7.81 22.51
C ALA A 9 -22.91 8.06 23.21
N TYR A 10 -22.83 7.79 24.52
CA TYR A 10 -21.59 7.91 25.29
C TYR A 10 -20.48 6.98 24.77
N LEU A 11 -20.79 5.69 24.55
CA LEU A 11 -19.81 4.75 24.02
C LEU A 11 -19.34 5.12 22.61
N SER A 12 -20.24 5.62 21.76
CA SER A 12 -19.91 6.14 20.44
C SER A 12 -18.98 7.36 20.53
N ALA A 13 -19.23 8.29 21.46
CA ALA A 13 -18.37 9.45 21.70
C ALA A 13 -16.97 9.05 22.18
N MET A 14 -16.89 7.96 22.96
CA MET A 14 -15.62 7.32 23.37
C MET A 14 -14.96 6.48 22.27
N GLN A 15 -15.49 6.52 21.03
CA GLN A 15 -15.01 5.73 19.89
C GLN A 15 -15.04 4.19 20.13
N VAL A 16 -15.93 3.73 21.03
CA VAL A 16 -16.13 2.31 21.29
C VAL A 16 -17.21 1.77 20.36
N VAL A 17 -16.80 0.89 19.43
CA VAL A 17 -17.71 0.23 18.48
C VAL A 17 -18.39 -0.95 19.15
N HIS A 18 -19.73 -1.01 19.06
CA HIS A 18 -20.53 -2.12 19.61
C HIS A 18 -21.07 -3.03 18.50
N TRP A 19 -20.98 -4.35 18.70
CA TRP A 19 -21.52 -5.36 17.78
C TRP A 19 -22.71 -6.08 18.40
N LEU A 20 -23.80 -6.25 17.66
CA LEU A 20 -24.98 -6.99 18.09
C LEU A 20 -25.28 -8.11 17.08
N PRO A 21 -25.46 -9.37 17.52
CA PRO A 21 -25.87 -10.45 16.64
C PRO A 21 -27.22 -10.17 15.99
N ARG A 22 -27.31 -10.33 14.67
CA ARG A 22 -28.57 -10.23 13.90
C ARG A 22 -29.37 -11.54 13.88
N ALA A 23 -28.74 -12.65 14.27
CA ALA A 23 -29.38 -13.94 14.45
C ALA A 23 -29.29 -14.36 15.92
N GLU A 24 -30.26 -15.13 16.38
CA GLU A 24 -30.19 -15.74 17.70
C GLU A 24 -29.06 -16.79 17.73
N LEU A 25 -28.19 -16.66 18.72
CA LEU A 25 -27.12 -17.62 18.93
C LEU A 25 -27.64 -18.75 19.83
N PRO A 26 -27.29 -20.02 19.55
CA PRO A 26 -27.65 -21.13 20.42
C PRO A 26 -27.21 -20.86 21.86
N PHE A 27 -28.10 -21.07 22.83
CA PHE A 27 -27.87 -20.90 24.27
C PHE A 27 -27.58 -19.45 24.73
N ALA A 28 -27.74 -18.44 23.85
CA ALA A 28 -27.66 -17.03 24.24
C ALA A 28 -29.04 -16.43 24.49
N ALA A 29 -29.10 -15.39 25.30
CA ALA A 29 -30.32 -14.59 25.43
C ALA A 29 -30.61 -13.86 24.10
N PRO A 30 -31.89 -13.77 23.67
CA PRO A 30 -32.26 -13.04 22.47
C PRO A 30 -31.80 -11.57 22.50
N SER A 31 -31.31 -11.09 21.36
CA SER A 31 -30.99 -9.67 21.17
C SER A 31 -32.26 -8.82 21.29
N ARG A 32 -32.18 -7.68 21.98
CA ARG A 32 -33.30 -6.73 22.05
C ARG A 32 -33.52 -6.08 20.68
N PRO A 33 -34.72 -6.15 20.09
CA PRO A 33 -34.98 -5.63 18.74
C PRO A 33 -34.76 -4.12 18.62
N GLU A 34 -35.04 -3.37 19.69
CA GLU A 34 -34.82 -1.91 19.77
C GLU A 34 -33.35 -1.50 19.54
N LEU A 35 -32.40 -2.39 19.83
CA LEU A 35 -30.97 -2.12 19.63
C LEU A 35 -30.54 -2.21 18.16
N LEU A 36 -31.31 -2.93 17.34
CA LEU A 36 -31.08 -3.05 15.89
C LEU A 36 -31.56 -1.82 15.11
N LEU A 37 -32.40 -0.99 15.74
CA LEU A 37 -32.87 0.26 15.14
C LEU A 37 -31.72 1.29 15.09
N PRO A 38 -31.67 2.13 14.03
CA PRO A 38 -30.76 3.27 13.98
C PRO A 38 -30.90 4.13 15.23
N VAL A 39 -29.78 4.60 15.77
CA VAL A 39 -29.81 5.53 16.91
C VAL A 39 -30.41 6.83 16.40
N ALA A 40 -31.59 7.19 16.90
CA ALA A 40 -32.14 8.51 16.67
C ALA A 40 -31.16 9.54 17.25
N PRO A 41 -30.85 10.63 16.51
CA PRO A 41 -30.03 11.69 17.05
C PRO A 41 -30.69 12.21 18.33
N VAL A 42 -29.95 12.17 19.42
CA VAL A 42 -30.42 12.74 20.69
C VAL A 42 -30.38 14.25 20.50
N GLU A 43 -31.55 14.88 20.37
CA GLU A 43 -31.68 16.33 20.40
C GLU A 43 -31.05 16.85 21.69
N ASP A 44 -30.15 17.83 21.50
CA ASP A 44 -29.37 18.59 22.46
C ASP A 44 -29.31 18.01 23.88
N ILE A 45 -28.26 17.22 24.11
CA ILE A 45 -27.83 16.92 25.47
C ILE A 45 -27.18 18.19 25.99
N ASP A 46 -27.94 18.99 26.75
CA ASP A 46 -27.39 19.98 27.66
C ASP A 46 -26.44 19.23 28.62
N PHE A 47 -25.17 19.19 28.26
CA PHE A 47 -24.13 19.00 29.23
C PHE A 47 -24.19 20.26 30.08
N GLU A 48 -24.68 20.15 31.32
CA GLU A 48 -24.43 21.16 32.35
C GLU A 48 -22.90 21.31 32.45
N VAL A 49 -22.36 22.24 31.67
CA VAL A 49 -20.99 22.69 31.78
C VAL A 49 -20.93 23.38 33.12
N ARG A 50 -20.44 22.64 34.13
CA ARG A 50 -20.08 23.21 35.41
C ARG A 50 -19.17 24.42 35.11
N PRO A 51 -19.56 25.66 35.49
CA PRO A 51 -18.83 26.83 35.05
C PRO A 51 -17.39 26.72 35.55
N ALA A 52 -16.45 26.75 34.61
CA ALA A 52 -15.03 26.86 34.91
C ALA A 52 -14.81 28.17 35.65
N SER A 53 -14.23 28.09 36.84
CA SER A 53 -13.86 29.26 37.63
C SER A 53 -13.04 30.24 36.77
N ALA A 54 -13.55 31.46 36.67
CA ALA A 54 -12.91 32.56 35.97
C ALA A 54 -11.47 32.74 36.48
N THR A 55 -10.51 32.39 35.63
CA THR A 55 -9.11 32.76 35.83
C THR A 55 -8.91 34.03 34.99
N ASN A 56 -8.57 35.12 35.66
CA ASN A 56 -8.43 36.47 35.09
C ASN A 56 -7.65 36.47 33.76
N GLU A 57 -8.35 36.80 32.67
CA GLU A 57 -7.74 37.25 31.42
C GLU A 57 -7.32 38.72 31.58
N THR A 58 -6.04 38.96 31.83
CA THR A 58 -5.42 40.23 31.45
C THR A 58 -5.10 40.20 29.94
N PRO A 59 -5.57 41.17 29.14
CA PRO A 59 -5.32 41.19 27.70
C PRO A 59 -3.83 41.50 27.43
N VAL A 60 -3.12 40.52 26.87
CA VAL A 60 -1.76 40.69 26.37
C VAL A 60 -1.83 41.34 24.99
N ILE A 61 -1.44 42.60 24.92
CA ILE A 61 -1.26 43.36 23.69
C ILE A 61 -0.17 42.68 22.83
N PRO A 62 -0.40 42.38 21.54
CA PRO A 62 0.64 41.81 20.69
C PRO A 62 1.70 42.87 20.38
N GLN A 63 2.87 42.77 21.03
CA GLN A 63 4.05 43.52 20.60
C GLN A 63 4.64 42.85 19.35
N ALA A 64 4.58 43.56 18.23
CA ALA A 64 5.27 43.22 17.00
C ALA A 64 6.79 43.21 17.26
N ARG A 65 7.38 42.00 17.30
CA ARG A 65 8.83 41.84 17.27
C ARG A 65 9.28 41.84 15.81
N THR A 66 9.71 43.01 15.33
CA THR A 66 10.59 43.15 14.17
C THR A 66 11.93 42.49 14.50
N GLY A 67 12.03 41.19 14.21
CA GLY A 67 13.28 40.45 14.22
C GLY A 67 13.95 40.58 12.86
N GLU A 68 14.91 41.50 12.77
CA GLU A 68 15.80 41.71 11.65
C GLU A 68 16.65 40.44 11.42
N ARG A 69 16.57 39.85 10.22
CA ARG A 69 17.34 38.65 9.86
C ARG A 69 18.82 39.05 9.73
N PRO A 70 19.75 38.50 10.55
CA PRO A 70 21.16 38.77 10.36
C PRO A 70 21.62 38.16 9.02
N LYS A 71 22.08 39.03 8.14
CA LYS A 71 22.65 38.70 6.84
C LYS A 71 24.00 38.03 7.08
N ILE A 72 24.05 36.71 6.88
CA ILE A 72 25.30 35.95 6.90
C ILE A 72 26.12 36.39 5.69
N GLU A 73 27.13 37.20 5.95
CA GLU A 73 28.17 37.59 5.00
C GLU A 73 29.08 36.39 4.76
N ILE A 74 28.96 35.77 3.58
CA ILE A 74 29.92 34.79 3.09
C ILE A 74 31.08 35.60 2.47
N PRO A 75 32.32 35.48 2.98
CA PRO A 75 33.45 36.21 2.42
C PRO A 75 33.77 35.69 1.02
N ARG A 76 33.66 36.57 0.02
CA ARG A 76 34.26 36.40 -1.30
C ARG A 76 35.77 36.61 -1.21
N PRO A 77 36.60 35.70 -1.74
CA PRO A 77 37.94 36.05 -2.17
C PRO A 77 37.98 36.30 -3.69
N GLY A 78 38.40 37.52 -4.06
CA GLY A 78 39.34 37.79 -5.15
C GLY A 78 38.96 37.46 -6.60
N SER A 79 38.59 38.51 -7.35
CA SER A 79 38.58 38.58 -8.81
C SER A 79 39.97 38.93 -9.35
N VAL A 80 40.50 38.18 -10.32
CA VAL A 80 41.40 38.68 -11.40
C VAL A 80 41.28 37.76 -12.64
N PRO A 81 41.67 38.18 -13.86
CA PRO A 81 40.76 38.50 -14.95
C PRO A 81 40.78 37.52 -16.14
N LYS A 82 39.77 37.65 -17.01
CA LYS A 82 39.63 37.01 -18.33
C LYS A 82 40.84 37.25 -19.24
N PRO A 83 41.22 36.25 -20.06
CA PRO A 83 41.68 36.52 -21.42
C PRO A 83 40.72 35.94 -22.49
N ALA A 84 40.61 36.74 -23.54
CA ALA A 84 40.02 36.58 -24.87
C ALA A 84 39.47 35.22 -25.35
N VAL A 85 38.26 35.31 -25.91
CA VAL A 85 37.60 34.34 -26.79
C VAL A 85 38.16 34.43 -28.21
N LYS A 86 38.41 33.29 -28.87
CA LYS A 86 38.43 33.09 -30.33
C LYS A 86 38.29 31.56 -30.64
N PRO A 87 37.84 31.16 -31.84
CA PRO A 87 36.47 30.72 -32.09
C PRO A 87 36.21 29.21 -32.01
N ALA A 88 34.92 28.89 -31.94
CA ALA A 88 34.32 27.56 -31.90
C ALA A 88 34.76 26.63 -33.04
N GLU A 89 35.19 25.44 -32.65
CA GLU A 89 35.08 24.23 -33.47
C GLU A 89 33.81 23.51 -33.02
N ALA A 90 32.99 23.15 -34.02
CA ALA A 90 31.67 22.58 -33.84
C ALA A 90 31.76 21.23 -33.12
N GLN A 91 31.41 21.23 -31.84
CA GLN A 91 31.10 20.00 -31.12
C GLN A 91 29.62 19.74 -31.32
N GLU A 92 29.32 18.62 -32.00
CA GLU A 92 27.97 18.11 -32.21
C GLU A 92 27.14 18.23 -30.92
N PRO A 93 25.87 18.66 -31.03
CA PRO A 93 25.00 18.74 -29.87
C PRO A 93 24.84 17.35 -29.28
N ALA A 94 25.50 17.13 -28.14
CA ALA A 94 25.30 15.95 -27.31
C ALA A 94 23.80 15.78 -27.09
N ALA A 95 23.30 14.58 -27.41
CA ALA A 95 21.91 14.22 -27.27
C ALA A 95 21.38 14.67 -25.90
N PRO A 96 20.16 15.24 -25.83
CA PRO A 96 19.61 15.76 -24.60
C PRO A 96 19.62 14.65 -23.55
N ARG A 97 20.32 14.90 -22.42
CA ARG A 97 20.31 13.97 -21.28
C ARG A 97 18.85 13.75 -20.89
N PRO A 98 18.38 12.48 -20.84
CA PRO A 98 17.00 12.20 -20.47
C PRO A 98 16.73 12.83 -19.11
N VAL A 99 15.59 13.52 -19.01
CA VAL A 99 15.13 14.13 -17.76
C VAL A 99 15.06 13.02 -16.71
N PRO A 100 15.75 13.13 -15.56
CA PRO A 100 15.76 12.08 -14.57
C PRO A 100 14.34 11.87 -14.05
N VAL A 101 13.72 10.76 -14.44
CA VAL A 101 12.41 10.33 -13.95
C VAL A 101 12.59 10.00 -12.46
N PRO A 102 11.74 10.53 -11.56
CA PRO A 102 11.85 10.24 -10.14
C PRO A 102 11.77 8.72 -9.91
N PRO A 103 12.58 8.17 -8.99
CA PRO A 103 12.59 6.73 -8.74
C PRO A 103 11.20 6.29 -8.25
N PRO A 104 10.65 5.18 -8.80
CA PRO A 104 9.37 4.68 -8.34
C PRO A 104 9.45 4.32 -6.85
N ARG A 105 8.30 4.29 -6.18
CA ARG A 105 8.21 3.87 -4.77
C ARG A 105 7.21 2.76 -4.65
N PHE A 106 7.65 1.61 -4.17
CA PHE A 106 6.79 0.47 -3.94
C PHE A 106 7.41 -0.49 -2.94
N SER A 107 6.60 -1.39 -2.40
CA SER A 107 7.08 -2.52 -1.65
C SER A 107 6.38 -3.80 -2.10
N LEU A 108 7.16 -4.87 -2.30
CA LEU A 108 6.67 -6.16 -2.76
C LEU A 108 7.11 -7.25 -1.79
N GLN A 109 6.20 -8.13 -1.43
CA GLN A 109 6.48 -9.35 -0.68
C GLN A 109 6.37 -10.55 -1.60
N LEU A 110 7.36 -11.45 -1.52
CA LEU A 110 7.28 -12.76 -2.15
C LEU A 110 6.73 -13.79 -1.17
N LEU A 111 5.77 -14.59 -1.62
CA LEU A 111 5.19 -15.69 -0.87
C LEU A 111 5.08 -16.95 -1.73
N ARG A 112 5.09 -18.12 -1.11
CA ARG A 112 4.85 -19.41 -1.77
C ARG A 112 3.63 -20.12 -1.19
N ALA A 113 2.76 -20.60 -2.07
CA ALA A 113 1.58 -21.38 -1.72
C ALA A 113 1.52 -22.63 -2.61
N GLY A 114 2.01 -23.76 -2.09
CA GLY A 114 2.10 -25.00 -2.86
C GLY A 114 2.95 -24.84 -4.12
N SER A 115 2.37 -25.12 -5.28
CA SER A 115 3.01 -25.01 -6.60
C SER A 115 3.03 -23.58 -7.17
N CYS A 116 2.43 -22.60 -6.49
CA CYS A 116 2.36 -21.21 -6.96
C CYS A 116 3.29 -20.29 -6.16
N LEU A 117 3.86 -19.33 -6.86
CA LEU A 117 4.64 -18.23 -6.29
C LEU A 117 3.80 -16.94 -6.39
N LEU A 118 3.85 -16.07 -5.39
CA LEU A 118 3.05 -14.86 -5.33
C LEU A 118 3.95 -13.67 -5.06
N LEU A 119 3.95 -12.68 -5.96
CA LEU A 119 4.58 -11.38 -5.77
C LEU A 119 3.49 -10.36 -5.49
N VAL A 120 3.43 -9.90 -4.23
CA VAL A 120 2.29 -9.13 -3.72
C VAL A 120 2.72 -7.73 -3.29
N GLU A 121 1.97 -6.73 -3.76
CA GLU A 121 2.10 -5.34 -3.35
C GLU A 121 1.73 -5.13 -1.88
N LEU A 122 2.62 -4.49 -1.13
CA LEU A 122 2.40 -4.02 0.23
C LEU A 122 2.09 -2.52 0.20
N ALA A 123 0.81 -2.15 0.22
CA ALA A 123 0.37 -0.76 0.13
C ALA A 123 0.94 0.14 1.25
N THR A 124 1.15 -0.42 2.45
CA THR A 124 1.73 0.30 3.60
C THR A 124 3.25 0.17 3.69
N GLY A 125 3.87 -0.66 2.85
CA GLY A 125 5.29 -1.04 2.94
C GLY A 125 5.68 -1.87 4.17
N GLN A 126 4.69 -2.25 4.99
CA GLN A 126 4.87 -3.12 6.15
C GLN A 126 4.64 -4.59 5.76
N PRO A 127 5.39 -5.54 6.34
CA PRO A 127 5.12 -6.96 6.14
C PRO A 127 3.71 -7.33 6.61
N PHE A 128 3.13 -8.36 6.00
CA PHE A 128 1.80 -8.84 6.38
C PHE A 128 1.73 -9.25 7.85
N GLN A 129 0.67 -8.80 8.52
CA GLN A 129 0.30 -9.25 9.85
C GLN A 129 -0.87 -10.22 9.77
N SER A 130 -0.97 -11.14 10.73
CA SER A 130 -2.00 -12.19 10.71
C SER A 130 -3.45 -11.68 10.71
N ARG A 131 -3.68 -10.46 11.21
CA ARG A 131 -4.99 -9.78 11.27
C ARG A 131 -5.17 -8.70 10.19
N ASP A 132 -4.20 -8.53 9.30
CA ASP A 132 -4.29 -7.55 8.22
C ASP A 132 -5.42 -7.95 7.25
N PRO A 133 -6.41 -7.07 6.98
CA PRO A 133 -7.51 -7.37 6.06
C PRO A 133 -7.05 -7.82 4.68
N SER A 134 -5.97 -7.22 4.15
CA SER A 134 -5.42 -7.58 2.85
C SER A 134 -4.85 -9.01 2.87
N TYR A 135 -4.15 -9.38 3.94
CA TYR A 135 -3.62 -10.73 4.13
C TYR A 135 -4.74 -11.75 4.30
N LEU A 136 -5.80 -11.43 5.04
CA LEU A 136 -6.97 -12.30 5.18
C LEU A 136 -7.65 -12.55 3.83
N LEU A 137 -7.81 -11.51 3.00
CA LEU A 137 -8.32 -11.64 1.64
C LEU A 137 -7.42 -12.56 0.79
N LEU A 138 -6.10 -12.39 0.86
CA LEU A 138 -5.15 -13.25 0.16
C LEU A 138 -5.32 -14.73 0.58
N LYS A 139 -5.44 -15.00 1.89
CA LYS A 139 -5.68 -16.36 2.40
C LYS A 139 -6.98 -16.95 1.88
N ASP A 140 -8.05 -16.16 1.85
CA ASP A 140 -9.34 -16.61 1.32
C ASP A 140 -9.27 -16.87 -0.20
N MET A 141 -8.51 -16.07 -0.96
CA MET A 141 -8.25 -16.32 -2.38
C MET A 141 -7.47 -17.62 -2.58
N LEU A 142 -6.43 -17.88 -1.78
CA LEU A 142 -5.66 -19.12 -1.82
C LEU A 142 -6.54 -20.34 -1.50
N ARG A 143 -7.35 -20.26 -0.45
CA ARG A 143 -8.31 -21.30 -0.09
C ARG A 143 -9.29 -21.57 -1.23
N ALA A 144 -9.82 -20.51 -1.85
CA ALA A 144 -10.74 -20.63 -2.97
C ALA A 144 -10.09 -21.24 -4.22
N ALA A 145 -8.80 -20.98 -4.45
CA ALA A 145 -7.99 -21.60 -5.50
C ALA A 145 -7.70 -23.09 -5.24
N GLY A 146 -7.87 -23.58 -4.00
CA GLY A 146 -7.46 -24.90 -3.56
C GLY A 146 -5.96 -25.01 -3.28
N LEU A 147 -5.29 -23.88 -3.03
CA LEU A 147 -3.90 -23.81 -2.60
C LEU A 147 -3.83 -23.76 -1.06
N PRO A 148 -2.65 -24.05 -0.46
CA PRO A 148 -2.46 -23.87 0.98
C PRO A 148 -2.77 -22.44 1.41
N ASP A 149 -3.67 -22.27 2.39
CA ASP A 149 -4.14 -20.96 2.87
C ASP A 149 -3.19 -20.30 3.88
N ALA A 150 -2.07 -20.96 4.21
CA ALA A 150 -0.95 -20.43 4.98
C ALA A 150 0.28 -20.30 4.06
N PRO A 151 0.37 -19.25 3.22
CA PRO A 151 1.49 -19.07 2.32
C PRO A 151 2.78 -18.78 3.11
N GLN A 152 3.89 -19.40 2.69
CA GLN A 152 5.21 -19.17 3.27
C GLN A 152 5.76 -17.84 2.78
N ILE A 153 6.10 -16.94 3.70
CA ILE A 153 6.78 -15.67 3.41
C ILE A 153 8.25 -15.98 3.07
N ILE A 154 8.72 -15.51 1.91
CA ILE A 154 10.09 -15.76 1.45
C ILE A 154 10.92 -14.47 1.58
N GLY A 155 11.82 -14.47 2.56
CA GLY A 155 12.75 -13.37 2.80
C GLY A 155 12.07 -12.06 3.18
N GLU A 156 12.87 -11.00 3.20
CA GLU A 156 12.41 -9.65 3.49
C GLU A 156 11.61 -9.04 2.31
N PRO A 157 10.64 -8.15 2.59
CA PRO A 157 9.97 -7.41 1.53
C PRO A 157 10.95 -6.53 0.76
N VAL A 158 10.85 -6.59 -0.56
CA VAL A 158 11.54 -5.67 -1.47
C VAL A 158 10.97 -4.28 -1.25
N ARG A 159 11.84 -3.30 -1.01
CA ARG A 159 11.46 -1.88 -0.87
C ARG A 159 12.27 -1.07 -1.86
N TRP A 160 11.58 -0.42 -2.77
CA TRP A 160 12.20 0.44 -3.79
C TRP A 160 11.82 1.89 -3.52
N PRO A 161 12.74 2.86 -3.61
CA PRO A 161 14.19 2.71 -3.88
C PRO A 161 14.93 1.99 -2.75
N LEU A 162 15.98 1.22 -3.11
CA LEU A 162 16.86 0.52 -2.17
C LEU A 162 17.67 1.48 -1.30
N LEU A 163 18.09 2.61 -1.87
CA LEU A 163 18.91 3.62 -1.22
C LEU A 163 18.23 4.98 -1.27
N VAL A 164 18.07 5.62 -0.11
CA VAL A 164 17.56 7.01 -0.03
C VAL A 164 18.62 8.02 -0.50
N ARG A 165 19.90 7.66 -0.41
CA ARG A 165 21.04 8.48 -0.85
C ARG A 165 22.03 7.60 -1.60
N GLY A 166 22.50 8.08 -2.73
CA GLY A 166 23.49 7.38 -3.56
C GLY A 166 23.44 7.88 -4.99
N ASN A 167 24.49 7.58 -5.76
CA ASN A 167 24.57 7.87 -7.19
C ASN A 167 24.16 6.67 -8.06
N MET A 168 23.54 5.65 -7.46
CA MET A 168 23.05 4.46 -8.16
C MET A 168 21.76 4.81 -8.90
N ASP A 169 21.65 4.34 -10.15
CA ASP A 169 20.40 4.46 -10.89
C ASP A 169 19.32 3.62 -10.22
N GLN A 170 18.24 4.28 -9.84
CA GLN A 170 17.06 3.66 -9.22
C GLN A 170 15.79 3.99 -10.01
N GLY A 171 15.95 4.27 -11.31
CA GLY A 171 14.86 4.51 -12.24
C GLY A 171 13.99 3.27 -12.49
N PRO A 172 12.94 3.40 -13.31
CA PRO A 172 11.98 2.33 -13.58
C PRO A 172 12.59 1.06 -14.19
N GLU A 173 13.55 1.20 -15.11
CA GLU A 173 14.25 0.07 -15.74
C GLU A 173 15.08 -0.71 -14.70
N ALA A 174 15.89 0.00 -13.89
CA ALA A 174 16.66 -0.62 -12.81
C ALA A 174 15.77 -1.35 -11.77
N ALA A 175 14.58 -0.80 -11.49
CA ALA A 175 13.61 -1.45 -10.62
C ALA A 175 13.06 -2.75 -11.22
N ARG A 176 12.81 -2.76 -12.54
CA ARG A 176 12.35 -3.94 -13.28
C ARG A 176 13.42 -5.03 -13.28
N ASP A 177 14.65 -4.68 -13.65
CA ASP A 177 15.79 -5.61 -13.67
C ASP A 177 15.99 -6.26 -12.29
N PHE A 178 15.92 -5.45 -11.22
CA PHE A 178 16.02 -5.95 -9.86
C PHE A 178 14.89 -6.92 -9.50
N VAL A 179 13.63 -6.56 -9.76
CA VAL A 179 12.47 -7.39 -9.40
C VAL A 179 12.48 -8.70 -10.21
N GLN A 180 12.76 -8.64 -11.51
CA GLN A 180 12.84 -9.83 -12.36
C GLN A 180 13.97 -10.76 -11.91
N GLY A 181 15.17 -10.24 -11.66
CA GLY A 181 16.29 -11.03 -11.15
C GLY A 181 16.01 -11.63 -9.76
N PHE A 182 15.36 -10.88 -8.88
CA PHE A 182 14.95 -11.35 -7.56
C PHE A 182 13.95 -12.51 -7.63
N VAL A 183 12.93 -12.42 -8.50
CA VAL A 183 11.94 -13.51 -8.69
C VAL A 183 12.58 -14.70 -9.39
N GLN A 184 13.40 -14.47 -10.42
CA GLN A 184 14.08 -15.51 -11.17
C GLN A 184 14.97 -16.38 -10.26
N ALA A 185 15.79 -15.77 -9.41
CA ALA A 185 16.61 -16.51 -8.44
C ALA A 185 15.77 -17.43 -7.54
N ARG A 186 14.53 -17.04 -7.21
CA ARG A 186 13.62 -17.85 -6.36
C ARG A 186 12.89 -18.94 -7.14
N LEU A 187 12.75 -18.78 -8.45
CA LEU A 187 12.24 -19.81 -9.34
C LEU A 187 13.30 -20.88 -9.61
N GLU A 188 14.58 -20.49 -9.65
CA GLU A 188 15.72 -21.42 -9.77
C GLU A 188 15.86 -22.32 -8.52
N ASP A 189 15.68 -21.76 -7.32
CA ASP A 189 15.69 -22.53 -6.07
C ASP A 189 14.55 -23.55 -5.98
N ALA A 190 13.35 -23.15 -6.40
CA ALA A 190 12.18 -24.01 -6.43
C ALA A 190 11.23 -23.59 -7.57
N PRO A 191 10.93 -24.47 -8.54
CA PRO A 191 10.05 -24.11 -9.63
C PRO A 191 8.63 -23.81 -9.14
N CYS A 192 7.88 -23.07 -9.94
CA CYS A 192 6.45 -22.85 -9.71
C CYS A 192 5.68 -23.06 -11.02
N THR A 193 4.43 -23.49 -10.91
CA THR A 193 3.53 -23.69 -12.06
C THR A 193 2.93 -22.37 -12.55
N CYS A 194 2.82 -21.38 -11.66
CA CYS A 194 2.28 -20.07 -11.97
C CYS A 194 2.73 -19.01 -10.96
N LEU A 195 3.11 -17.84 -11.46
CA LEU A 195 3.45 -16.66 -10.69
C LEU A 195 2.24 -15.71 -10.59
N TRP A 196 1.74 -15.43 -9.39
CA TRP A 196 0.69 -14.43 -9.21
C TRP A 196 1.33 -13.06 -9.04
N LEU A 197 0.98 -12.11 -9.91
CA LEU A 197 1.43 -10.72 -9.85
C LEU A 197 0.28 -9.88 -9.28
N VAL A 198 0.32 -9.63 -7.97
CA VAL A 198 -0.77 -8.96 -7.24
C VAL A 198 -0.39 -7.51 -6.98
N GLY A 199 -1.07 -6.59 -7.65
CA GLY A 199 -0.80 -5.16 -7.55
C GLY A 199 -0.07 -4.61 -8.77
N LEU A 200 -0.26 -3.31 -9.01
CA LEU A 200 0.31 -2.64 -10.18
C LEU A 200 1.86 -2.66 -10.19
N PRO A 201 2.56 -2.44 -9.06
CA PRO A 201 4.02 -2.54 -9.04
C PRO A 201 4.52 -3.95 -9.35
N ALA A 202 3.84 -5.00 -8.85
CA ALA A 202 4.22 -6.38 -9.16
C ALA A 202 4.10 -6.63 -10.67
N LEU A 203 3.00 -6.19 -11.28
CA LEU A 203 2.76 -6.33 -12.71
C LEU A 203 3.76 -5.52 -13.57
N ARG A 204 3.96 -4.25 -13.22
CA ARG A 204 4.82 -3.34 -13.99
C ARG A 204 6.30 -3.73 -13.93
N PHE A 205 6.78 -4.13 -12.76
CA PHE A 205 8.21 -4.40 -12.55
C PHE A 205 8.58 -5.88 -12.72
N ALA A 206 7.62 -6.83 -12.69
CA ALA A 206 7.93 -8.21 -13.06
C ALA A 206 7.60 -8.51 -14.54
N ALA A 207 6.49 -7.99 -15.07
CA ALA A 207 5.96 -8.36 -16.39
C ALA A 207 6.01 -7.24 -17.45
N ASN A 208 6.46 -6.04 -17.10
CA ASN A 208 6.40 -4.87 -17.99
C ASN A 208 4.98 -4.62 -18.55
N ALA A 209 3.96 -4.85 -17.73
CA ALA A 209 2.56 -4.69 -18.07
C ALA A 209 1.87 -3.67 -17.15
N ASP A 210 0.74 -3.15 -17.62
CA ASP A 210 -0.09 -2.18 -16.90
C ASP A 210 -1.45 -2.77 -16.53
N ALA A 211 -2.29 -1.97 -15.87
CA ALA A 211 -3.60 -2.37 -15.35
C ALA A 211 -4.55 -2.99 -16.41
N GLU A 212 -4.34 -2.72 -17.69
CA GLU A 212 -5.10 -3.32 -18.80
C GLU A 212 -4.94 -4.84 -18.87
N ALA A 213 -3.81 -5.37 -18.37
CA ALA A 213 -3.53 -6.80 -18.34
C ALA A 213 -4.19 -7.52 -17.15
N TYR A 214 -4.91 -6.82 -16.26
CA TYR A 214 -5.56 -7.47 -15.13
C TYR A 214 -6.47 -8.62 -15.56
N TYR A 215 -6.47 -9.66 -14.75
CA TYR A 215 -7.21 -10.92 -14.92
C TYR A 215 -6.70 -11.80 -16.07
N GLN A 216 -5.68 -11.36 -16.82
CA GLN A 216 -5.10 -12.12 -17.92
C GLN A 216 -3.91 -12.96 -17.44
N THR A 217 -3.59 -14.01 -18.21
CA THR A 217 -2.35 -14.77 -18.05
C THR A 217 -1.31 -14.21 -19.03
N LEU A 218 -0.11 -13.97 -18.54
CA LEU A 218 1.02 -13.45 -19.30
C LEU A 218 2.10 -14.54 -19.33
N THR A 219 2.66 -14.83 -20.49
CA THR A 219 3.84 -15.70 -20.60
C THR A 219 5.07 -14.80 -20.62
N LEU A 220 5.93 -14.95 -19.62
CA LEU A 220 7.13 -14.14 -19.43
C LEU A 220 8.37 -14.98 -19.73
N ASP A 221 9.28 -14.45 -20.55
CA ASP A 221 10.42 -15.20 -21.08
C ASP A 221 11.27 -15.88 -19.98
N SER A 222 11.59 -15.16 -18.89
CA SER A 222 12.44 -15.65 -17.80
C SER A 222 11.68 -16.14 -16.56
N LEU A 223 10.40 -15.80 -16.41
CA LEU A 223 9.61 -16.06 -15.20
C LEU A 223 8.49 -17.10 -15.40
N GLY A 224 8.26 -17.54 -16.65
CA GLY A 224 7.20 -18.48 -16.99
C GLY A 224 5.82 -17.82 -17.01
N ASP A 225 4.78 -18.60 -16.72
CA ASP A 225 3.41 -18.12 -16.77
C ASP A 225 3.02 -17.34 -15.51
N ALA A 226 2.63 -16.09 -15.72
CA ALA A 226 2.18 -15.18 -14.67
C ALA A 226 0.69 -14.88 -14.80
N TRP A 227 0.00 -14.74 -13.67
CA TRP A 227 -1.39 -14.28 -13.61
C TRP A 227 -1.44 -12.88 -13.02
N ALA A 228 -1.97 -11.94 -13.82
CA ALA A 228 -2.02 -10.53 -13.47
C ALA A 228 -3.27 -10.21 -12.63
N LEU A 229 -3.08 -9.59 -11.48
CA LEU A 229 -4.14 -9.29 -10.52
C LEU A 229 -4.08 -7.83 -10.03
N PRO A 230 -5.24 -7.20 -9.79
CA PRO A 230 -5.30 -5.96 -9.02
C PRO A 230 -4.69 -6.12 -7.62
N GLY A 231 -4.25 -5.02 -7.03
CA GLY A 231 -3.73 -5.02 -5.65
C GLY A 231 -4.81 -5.40 -4.64
N LEU A 232 -4.40 -5.96 -3.50
CA LEU A 232 -5.34 -6.44 -2.47
C LEU A 232 -6.19 -5.29 -1.89
N GLU A 233 -5.60 -4.12 -1.65
CA GLU A 233 -6.34 -2.92 -1.24
C GLU A 233 -7.36 -2.49 -2.29
N LEU A 234 -7.00 -2.49 -3.58
CA LEU A 234 -7.93 -2.16 -4.66
C LEU A 234 -9.10 -3.15 -4.73
N LEU A 235 -8.86 -4.44 -4.47
CA LEU A 235 -9.93 -5.44 -4.39
C LEU A 235 -10.82 -5.25 -3.16
N MET A 236 -10.30 -4.67 -2.08
CA MET A 236 -11.07 -4.32 -0.88
C MET A 236 -11.93 -3.08 -1.12
N ASP A 237 -11.37 -2.05 -1.73
CA ASP A 237 -12.04 -0.79 -2.05
C ASP A 237 -13.11 -0.97 -3.13
N GLU A 238 -12.86 -1.83 -4.13
CA GLU A 238 -13.78 -2.13 -5.23
C GLU A 238 -14.20 -3.62 -5.25
N PRO A 239 -15.09 -4.06 -4.33
CA PRO A 239 -15.47 -5.47 -4.19
C PRO A 239 -16.03 -6.13 -5.46
N GLN A 240 -16.57 -5.32 -6.38
CA GLN A 240 -17.12 -5.78 -7.66
C GLN A 240 -16.06 -6.51 -8.50
N ARG A 241 -14.78 -6.10 -8.40
CA ARG A 241 -13.64 -6.73 -9.08
C ARG A 241 -13.38 -8.16 -8.64
N LYS A 242 -13.84 -8.57 -7.44
CA LYS A 242 -13.67 -9.94 -6.95
C LYS A 242 -14.39 -10.95 -7.83
N ALA A 243 -15.48 -10.56 -8.51
CA ALA A 243 -16.17 -11.42 -9.47
C ALA A 243 -15.30 -11.72 -10.69
N ASP A 244 -14.58 -10.72 -11.21
CA ASP A 244 -13.65 -10.88 -12.34
C ASP A 244 -12.44 -11.73 -11.94
N VAL A 245 -11.88 -11.48 -10.75
CA VAL A 245 -10.83 -12.31 -10.15
C VAL A 245 -11.28 -13.77 -10.07
N TRP A 246 -12.47 -14.03 -9.50
CA TRP A 246 -13.01 -15.38 -9.38
C TRP A 246 -13.21 -16.06 -10.74
N LYS A 247 -13.75 -15.32 -11.72
CA LYS A 247 -13.96 -15.84 -13.08
C LYS A 247 -12.64 -16.24 -13.74
N ALA A 248 -11.61 -15.39 -13.66
CA ALA A 248 -10.28 -15.70 -14.18
C ALA A 248 -9.63 -16.86 -13.41
N MET A 249 -9.72 -16.84 -12.08
CA MET A 249 -9.14 -17.87 -11.22
C MET A 249 -9.68 -19.27 -11.56
N ARG A 250 -10.99 -19.40 -11.79
CA ARG A 250 -11.60 -20.68 -12.17
C ARG A 250 -11.02 -21.31 -13.42
N GLN A 251 -10.57 -20.49 -14.39
CA GLN A 251 -9.95 -20.98 -15.62
C GLN A 251 -8.54 -21.53 -15.36
N LEU A 252 -7.86 -21.01 -14.33
CA LEU A 252 -6.48 -21.35 -13.99
C LEU A 252 -6.37 -22.45 -12.92
N MET A 253 -7.39 -22.63 -12.09
CA MET A 253 -7.39 -23.61 -10.99
C MET A 253 -7.03 -25.04 -11.42
N ALA A 254 -7.42 -25.46 -12.62
CA ALA A 254 -7.06 -26.79 -13.14
C ALA A 254 -5.53 -26.97 -13.25
N ARG A 255 -4.79 -25.91 -13.54
CA ARG A 255 -3.33 -25.92 -13.68
C ARG A 255 -2.63 -26.07 -12.33
N TRP A 256 -3.21 -25.50 -11.27
CA TRP A 256 -2.57 -25.45 -9.96
C TRP A 256 -2.86 -26.67 -9.08
N LYS A 257 -4.04 -27.27 -9.26
CA LYS A 257 -4.50 -28.46 -8.52
C LYS A 257 -3.82 -29.77 -8.94
N SER A 258 -2.87 -29.69 -9.88
CA SER A 258 -2.24 -30.84 -10.49
C SER A 258 -0.79 -30.97 -10.01
N VAL A 259 -0.58 -31.61 -8.86
CA VAL A 259 0.62 -32.42 -8.54
C VAL A 259 0.16 -33.43 -7.47
N GLU A 260 0.12 -34.71 -7.83
CA GLU A 260 0.04 -35.84 -6.88
C GLU A 260 1.26 -35.87 -5.95
#